data_AF-A0A7Y2GD74-F1
#
_entry.id   AF-A0A7Y2GD74-F1
#
_cell.length_a   1.000
_cell.length_b   1.000
_cell.length_c   1.000
_cell.angle_alpha   90.00
_cell.angle_beta   90.00
_cell.angle_gamma   90.00
#
_symmetry.space_group_name_H-M   'P 1'
#
loop_
_entity.id
_entity.type
_entity.pdbx_description
1 polymer ?
#
loop_
_entity_poly.entity_id
_entity_poly.type
_entity_poly.pdbx_seq_one_letter_code
_entity_poly.pdbx_strand_id
1 'polypeptide(L)' 'MNEVPAVICARLVSLRFFDRDHMIVEADVVSGDAVQSAKSEVFDNADIAYAHIHYAKPGCFAAALHRVD' A
#
# COMPACT_ATOMS: atom_id res chain seq x y z
N MET A 1 -3.68 4.72 16.88
CA MET A 1 -4.63 4.05 15.98
C MET A 1 -3.88 3.93 14.65
N ASN A 2 -2.98 2.94 14.54
CA ASN A 2 -1.96 2.86 13.47
C ASN A 2 -1.91 1.45 12.85
N GLU A 3 -3.00 0.71 12.95
CA GLU A 3 -3.08 -0.68 12.51
C GLU A 3 -3.83 -0.78 11.18
N VAL A 4 -3.38 -1.69 10.33
CA VAL A 4 -4.09 -2.02 9.10
C VAL A 4 -5.44 -2.65 9.48
N PRO A 5 -6.59 -2.14 8.96
CA PRO A 5 -7.90 -2.69 9.30
C PRO A 5 -8.00 -4.18 8.99
N ALA A 6 -8.65 -4.95 9.88
CA ALA A 6 -8.78 -6.41 9.75
C ALA A 6 -9.37 -6.87 8.40
N VAL A 7 -10.23 -6.05 7.78
CA VAL A 7 -10.80 -6.31 6.44
C VAL A 7 -9.72 -6.34 5.35
N ILE A 8 -8.68 -5.52 5.46
CA ILE A 8 -7.54 -5.52 4.55
C ILE A 8 -6.67 -6.74 4.86
N CYS A 9 -6.37 -7.00 6.14
CA CYS A 9 -5.53 -8.12 6.57
C CYS A 9 -5.99 -9.49 6.05
N ALA A 10 -7.31 -9.69 5.94
CA ALA A 10 -7.90 -10.97 5.51
C ALA A 10 -7.90 -11.22 3.99
N ARG A 11 -7.29 -10.36 3.17
CA ARG A 11 -7.39 -10.40 1.70
C ARG A 11 -6.03 -10.28 1.03
N LEU A 12 -5.90 -10.87 -0.15
CA LEU A 12 -4.79 -10.57 -1.06
C LEU A 12 -4.97 -9.17 -1.64
N VAL A 13 -3.95 -8.34 -1.56
CA VAL A 13 -3.99 -6.92 -1.95
C VAL A 13 -2.88 -6.57 -2.92
N SER A 14 -3.17 -5.64 -3.84
CA SER A 14 -2.18 -4.98 -4.68
C SER A 14 -1.82 -3.65 -4.02
N LEU A 15 -0.55 -3.53 -3.65
CA LEU A 15 0.07 -2.27 -3.25
C LEU A 15 0.60 -1.58 -4.49
N ARG A 16 0.31 -0.28 -4.62
CA ARG A 16 0.81 0.55 -5.71
C ARG A 16 1.38 1.80 -5.10
N PHE A 17 2.68 2.02 -5.29
CA PHE A 17 3.42 3.13 -4.73
C PHE A 17 3.62 4.19 -5.79
N PHE A 18 3.36 5.44 -5.41
CA PHE A 18 3.32 6.58 -6.30
C PHE A 18 4.33 7.64 -5.89
N ASP A 19 4.92 8.30 -6.89
CA ASP A 19 5.71 9.50 -6.69
C ASP A 19 4.82 10.76 -6.55
N ARG A 20 5.47 11.92 -6.50
CA ARG A 20 4.80 13.23 -6.38
C ARG A 20 4.06 13.65 -7.65
N ASP A 21 4.40 13.07 -8.79
CA ASP A 21 3.74 13.32 -10.08
C ASP A 21 2.59 12.32 -10.33
N HIS A 22 2.21 11.54 -9.31
CA HIS A 22 1.16 10.52 -9.34
C HIS A 22 1.44 9.36 -10.30
N MET A 23 2.71 9.09 -10.59
CA MET A 23 3.16 7.97 -11.41
C MET A 23 3.51 6.77 -10.54
N ILE A 24 3.21 5.55 -11.01
CA ILE A 24 3.58 4.33 -10.30
C ILE A 24 5.10 4.17 -10.36
N VAL A 25 5.73 4.15 -9.18
CA VAL A 25 7.16 3.85 -9.01
C VAL A 25 7.35 2.35 -8.84
N GLU A 26 6.53 1.74 -7.99
CA GLU A 26 6.60 0.33 -7.65
C GLU A 26 5.20 -0.23 -7.38
N ALA A 27 5.01 -1.52 -7.62
CA ALA A 27 3.78 -2.22 -7.26
C ALA A 27 4.08 -3.68 -6.93
N ASP A 28 3.35 -4.21 -5.94
CA ASP A 28 3.45 -5.61 -5.55
C ASP A 28 2.09 -6.15 -5.10
N VAL A 29 1.97 -7.48 -5.07
CA VAL A 29 0.79 -8.19 -4.57
C VAL A 29 1.18 -8.98 -3.34
N VAL A 30 0.62 -8.60 -2.19
CA VAL A 30 0.92 -9.19 -0.89
C VAL A 30 -0.34 -9.69 -0.21
N SER A 31 -0.17 -10.59 0.76
CA SER A 31 -1.24 -10.86 1.72
C SER A 31 -1.48 -9.62 2.59
N GLY A 32 -2.73 -9.37 2.96
CA GLY A 32 -3.12 -8.16 3.67
C GLY A 32 -2.44 -8.00 5.02
N ASP A 33 -2.14 -9.10 5.70
CA ASP A 33 -1.41 -9.12 6.97
C ASP A 33 0.07 -8.73 6.81
N ALA A 34 0.63 -8.83 5.60
CA ALA A 34 1.99 -8.41 5.26
C ALA A 34 2.11 -6.92 4.86
N VAL A 35 0.99 -6.18 4.75
CA VAL A 35 0.99 -4.78 4.30
C VAL A 35 1.88 -3.87 5.16
N GLN A 36 1.86 -4.07 6.48
CA GLN A 36 2.65 -3.23 7.39
C GLN A 36 4.16 -3.39 7.15
N SER A 37 4.62 -4.62 6.92
CA SER A 37 6.02 -4.92 6.62
C SER A 37 6.42 -4.40 5.25
N ALA A 38 5.62 -4.69 4.21
CA ALA A 38 5.85 -4.23 2.84
C ALA A 38 5.92 -2.69 2.75
N LYS A 39 5.07 -1.99 3.52
CA LYS A 39 5.15 -0.52 3.63
C LYS A 39 6.51 -0.07 4.16
N SER A 40 7.01 -0.74 5.19
CA SER A 40 8.21 -0.28 5.91
C SER A 40 9.44 -0.35 5.00
N GLU A 41 9.56 -1.40 4.19
CA GLU A 41 10.67 -1.57 3.24
C GLU A 41 10.60 -0.58 2.08
N VAL A 42 9.41 -0.38 1.49
CA VAL A 42 9.27 0.43 0.28
C VAL A 42 9.29 1.94 0.59
N PHE A 43 8.78 2.36 1.75
CA PHE A 43 8.82 3.77 2.15
C PHE A 43 10.23 4.25 2.57
N ASP A 44 11.26 3.40 2.58
CA ASP A 44 12.65 3.87 2.65
C ASP A 44 13.10 4.57 1.36
N ASN A 45 12.39 4.33 0.24
CA ASN A 45 12.57 5.10 -0.99
C ASN A 45 11.94 6.50 -0.87
N ALA A 46 12.76 7.54 -0.92
CA ALA A 46 12.34 8.94 -0.82
C ALA A 46 11.53 9.44 -2.03
N ASP A 47 11.59 8.74 -3.17
CA ASP A 47 10.81 9.07 -4.37
C ASP A 47 9.34 8.69 -4.20
N ILE A 48 9.03 7.80 -3.26
CA ILE A 48 7.67 7.34 -2.98
C ILE A 48 6.97 8.30 -2.01
N ALA A 49 5.95 8.96 -2.54
CA ALA A 49 5.14 9.95 -1.83
C ALA A 49 3.97 9.30 -1.06
N TYR A 50 3.27 8.34 -1.67
CA TYR A 50 2.14 7.63 -1.06
C TYR A 50 1.92 6.27 -1.72
N ALA A 51 1.04 5.46 -1.15
CA ALA A 51 0.63 4.19 -1.73
C ALA A 51 -0.88 4.01 -1.73
N HIS A 52 -1.41 3.27 -2.71
CA HIS A 52 -2.76 2.76 -2.69
C HIS A 52 -2.77 1.26 -2.39
N ILE A 53 -3.76 0.84 -1.60
CA ILE A 53 -4.15 -0.55 -1.44
C ILE A 53 -5.38 -0.79 -2.31
N HIS A 54 -5.26 -1.76 -3.20
CA HIS A 54 -6.38 -2.32 -3.96
C HIS A 54 -6.56 -3.78 -3.57
N TYR A 55 -7.78 -4.31 -3.65
CA TYR A 55 -7.94 -5.77 -3.59
C TYR A 55 -7.35 -6.39 -4.87
N ALA A 56 -6.55 -7.45 -4.76
CA ALA A 56 -5.70 -7.92 -5.87
C ALA A 56 -6.46 -8.58 -7.04
N LYS A 57 -7.61 -9.21 -6.76
CA LYS A 57 -8.55 -9.70 -7.79
C LYS A 57 -9.27 -8.50 -8.45
N PRO A 58 -10.16 -8.66 -9.47
CA PRO A 58 -10.97 -7.56 -9.98
C PRO A 58 -11.68 -6.86 -8.82
N GLY A 59 -11.12 -5.73 -8.40
CA GLY A 59 -11.23 -5.29 -7.02
C GLY A 59 -10.96 -3.80 -6.94
N CYS A 60 -11.79 -3.14 -6.16
CA CYS A 60 -11.75 -1.69 -6.02
C CYS A 60 -10.57 -1.25 -5.16
N PHE A 61 -10.33 0.07 -5.18
CA PHE A 61 -9.54 0.75 -4.17
C PHE A 61 -10.08 0.46 -2.76
N ALA A 62 -9.18 0.18 -1.82
CA ALA A 62 -9.51 -0.10 -0.43
C ALA A 62 -9.07 1.03 0.51
N ALA A 63 -7.85 1.54 0.34
CA ALA A 63 -7.28 2.59 1.19
C ALA A 63 -6.08 3.29 0.54
N ALA A 64 -5.75 4.49 1.02
CA ALA A 64 -4.50 5.18 0.72
C ALA A 64 -3.61 5.24 1.96
N LEU A 65 -2.30 5.13 1.76
CA LEU A 65 -1.28 5.23 2.79
C LEU A 65 -0.42 6.45 2.53
N HIS A 66 -0.35 7.30 3.54
CA HIS A 66 0.47 8.51 3.54
C HIS A 66 1.52 8.40 4.65
N ARG A 67 2.66 9.08 4.44
CA ARG A 67 3.60 9.36 5.52
C ARG A 67 2.92 10.30 6.52
N VAL A 68 3.21 10.11 7.80
CA VAL A 68 2.80 11.02 8.87
C VAL A 68 4.03 11.86 9.18
N ASP A 69 3.91 13.18 9.02
CA ASP A 69 4.94 14.13 9.43
C ASP A 69 5.03 14.25 10.95
#